data_AF-A0A1B6KB63-F1
#
_entry.id   AF-A0A1B6KB63-F1
#
_cell.length_a   1.000
_cell.length_b   1.000
_cell.length_c   1.000
_cell.angle_alpha   90.00
_cell.angle_beta   90.00
_cell.angle_gamma   90.00
#
_symmetry.space_group_name_H-M   'P 1'
#
loop_
_entity.id
_entity.type
_entity.pdbx_description
1 polymer ?
#
loop_
_entity_poly.entity_id
_entity_poly.type
_entity_poly.pdbx_seq_one_letter_code
_entity_poly.pdbx_strand_id
1 'polypeptide(L)'
;KRASSFLDCVTDENWLKRLAYLADIFSALNTFNLTLQGKDTHMFFVQDKIEAMIVKLRRWAQKVENNAFDVFPVLHDFLETNEVKIDEPTAATIKDHLSSLASNLR
;
A
#
# COMPACT_ATOMS: atom_id res chain seq x y z
N LYS A 1 5.74 -24.59 21.74
CA LYS A 1 6.77 -23.54 21.58
C LYS A 1 6.78 -22.89 20.19
N ARG A 2 6.80 -23.63 19.07
CA ARG A 2 6.66 -23.02 17.72
C ARG A 2 5.25 -22.49 17.43
N ALA A 3 4.21 -23.27 17.73
CA ALA A 3 2.82 -22.84 17.50
C ALA A 3 2.43 -21.57 18.27
N SER A 4 2.92 -21.40 19.50
CA SER A 4 2.70 -20.21 20.33
C SER A 4 3.34 -18.95 19.76
N SER A 5 4.57 -19.03 19.22
CA SER A 5 5.21 -17.87 18.59
C SER A 5 4.58 -17.48 17.24
N PHE A 6 3.99 -18.45 16.53
CA PHE A 6 3.20 -18.14 15.32
C PHE A 6 1.88 -17.47 15.71
N LEU A 7 1.19 -17.98 16.74
CA LEU A 7 -0.02 -17.37 17.29
C LEU A 7 0.21 -15.90 17.66
N ASP A 8 1.31 -15.60 18.36
CA ASP A 8 1.63 -14.21 18.72
C ASP A 8 1.83 -13.32 17.48
N CYS A 9 2.38 -13.84 16.37
CA CYS A 9 2.56 -13.07 15.14
C CYS A 9 1.25 -12.86 14.35
N VAL A 10 0.30 -13.79 14.40
CA VAL A 10 -1.02 -13.62 13.76
C VAL A 10 -2.02 -12.86 14.64
N THR A 11 -1.69 -12.58 15.90
CA THR A 11 -2.51 -11.75 16.80
C THR A 11 -1.93 -10.36 17.06
N ASP A 12 -0.69 -10.08 16.65
CA ASP A 12 -0.12 -8.73 16.77
C ASP A 12 -0.87 -7.77 15.85
N GLU A 13 -1.66 -6.89 16.46
CA GLU A 13 -2.51 -5.93 15.77
C GLU A 13 -1.70 -4.98 14.86
N ASN A 14 -0.50 -4.55 15.28
CA ASN A 14 0.33 -3.64 14.50
C ASN A 14 0.94 -4.37 13.30
N TRP A 15 1.32 -5.64 13.47
CA TRP A 15 1.71 -6.49 12.36
C TRP A 15 0.57 -6.67 11.36
N LEU A 16 -0.65 -6.95 11.83
CA LEU A 16 -1.83 -7.12 10.97
C LEU A 16 -2.16 -5.86 10.16
N LYS A 17 -2.07 -4.67 10.76
CA LYS A 17 -2.23 -3.39 10.04
C LYS A 17 -1.22 -3.25 8.90
N ARG A 18 0.06 -3.55 9.17
CA ARG A 18 1.13 -3.51 8.15
C ARG A 18 0.90 -4.54 7.06
N LEU A 19 0.44 -5.73 7.43
CA LEU A 19 0.11 -6.79 6.48
C LEU A 19 -1.06 -6.40 5.56
N ALA A 20 -2.12 -5.81 6.13
CA ALA A 20 -3.26 -5.30 5.37
C ALA A 20 -2.82 -4.24 4.35
N TYR A 21 -2.00 -3.28 4.78
CA TYR A 21 -1.38 -2.31 3.87
C TYR A 21 -0.55 -2.98 2.76
N LEU A 22 0.28 -3.97 3.10
CA LEU A 22 1.11 -4.69 2.13
C LEU A 22 0.26 -5.43 1.09
N ALA A 23 -0.87 -6.01 1.50
CA ALA A 23 -1.80 -6.65 0.57
C ALA A 23 -2.34 -5.65 -0.46
N ASP A 24 -2.75 -4.45 -0.02
CA ASP A 24 -3.27 -3.41 -0.89
C ASP A 24 -2.22 -2.88 -1.87
N ILE A 25 -1.01 -2.54 -1.39
CA ILE A 25 0.04 -1.98 -2.25
C ILE A 25 0.56 -3.01 -3.25
N PHE A 26 0.71 -4.29 -2.86
CA PHE A 26 1.12 -5.33 -3.80
C PHE A 26 0.03 -5.63 -4.84
N SER A 27 -1.24 -5.59 -4.46
CA SER A 27 -2.36 -5.70 -5.42
C SER A 27 -2.32 -4.57 -6.44
N ALA A 28 -2.09 -3.34 -5.98
CA ALA A 28 -1.95 -2.17 -6.85
C ALA A 28 -0.74 -2.29 -7.80
N LEU A 29 0.42 -2.73 -7.30
CA LEU A 29 1.61 -2.96 -8.10
C LEU A 29 1.42 -4.10 -9.12
N ASN A 30 0.71 -5.16 -8.74
CA ASN A 30 0.40 -6.26 -9.65
C ASN A 30 -0.51 -5.77 -10.78
N THR A 31 -1.55 -5.00 -10.46
CA THR A 31 -2.44 -4.39 -11.45
C THR A 31 -1.66 -3.48 -12.40
N PHE A 32 -0.77 -2.65 -11.85
CA PHE A 32 0.12 -1.81 -12.63
C PHE A 32 1.02 -2.63 -13.57
N ASN A 33 1.69 -3.67 -13.05
CA ASN A 33 2.54 -4.57 -13.82
C ASN A 33 1.79 -5.25 -14.98
N LEU A 34 0.57 -5.75 -14.73
CA LEU A 34 -0.29 -6.33 -15.76
C LEU A 34 -0.65 -5.32 -16.85
N THR A 35 -0.87 -4.05 -16.47
CA THR A 35 -1.18 -2.96 -17.42
C THR A 35 0.00 -2.70 -18.37
N LEU A 36 1.24 -2.97 -17.94
CA LEU A 36 2.44 -2.80 -18.76
C LEU A 36 2.74 -4.01 -19.68
N GLN A 37 2.20 -5.20 -19.38
CA GLN A 37 2.47 -6.44 -20.12
C GLN A 37 1.53 -6.67 -21.33
N GLY A 38 0.70 -5.69 -21.70
CA GLY A 38 -0.25 -5.79 -22.82
C GLY A 38 0.41 -5.82 -24.21
N LYS A 39 -0.30 -6.36 -25.22
CA LYS A 39 0.19 -6.52 -26.60
C LYS A 39 0.30 -5.21 -27.41
N ASP A 40 -0.36 -4.13 -26.96
CA ASP A 40 -0.42 -2.82 -27.63
C ASP A 40 0.24 -1.70 -26.81
N THR A 41 1.32 -2.01 -26.08
CA THR A 41 2.04 -1.03 -25.25
C THR A 41 3.13 -0.33 -26.06
N HIS A 42 2.82 0.86 -26.60
CA HIS A 42 3.85 1.74 -27.15
C HIS A 42 4.53 2.57 -26.06
N MET A 43 5.75 3.06 -26.31
CA MET A 43 6.58 3.79 -25.32
C MET A 43 5.82 4.93 -24.62
N PHE A 44 5.04 5.72 -25.35
CA PHE A 44 4.22 6.79 -24.76
C PHE A 44 3.17 6.27 -23.77
N PHE A 45 2.53 5.12 -24.05
CA PHE A 45 1.55 4.53 -23.15
C PHE A 45 2.21 4.07 -21.86
N VAL A 46 3.38 3.44 -21.95
CA VAL A 46 4.14 3.00 -20.77
C VAL A 46 4.54 4.20 -19.92
N GLN A 47 5.05 5.27 -20.54
CA GLN A 47 5.40 6.51 -19.84
C GLN A 47 4.18 7.13 -19.13
N ASP A 48 3.04 7.23 -19.82
CA ASP A 48 1.80 7.76 -19.24
C ASP A 48 1.33 6.91 -18.04
N LYS A 49 1.44 5.59 -18.11
CA LYS A 49 1.07 4.69 -17.01
C LYS A 49 2.02 4.82 -15.82
N ILE A 50 3.32 4.93 -16.06
CA ILE A 50 4.32 5.17 -15.00
C ILE A 50 4.00 6.49 -14.29
N GLU A 51 3.81 7.58 -15.03
CA GLU A 51 3.51 8.89 -14.44
C GLU A 51 2.18 8.86 -13.67
N ALA A 52 1.15 8.21 -14.22
CA ALA A 52 -0.13 8.02 -13.51
C ALA A 52 0.05 7.25 -12.18
N MET A 53 0.90 6.23 -12.15
CA MET A 53 1.20 5.48 -10.92
C MET A 53 1.97 6.34 -9.91
N ILE A 54 2.95 7.13 -10.36
CA ILE A 54 3.69 8.09 -9.52
C ILE A 54 2.72 9.10 -8.87
N VAL A 55 1.83 9.71 -9.67
CA VAL A 55 0.81 10.64 -9.17
C VAL A 55 -0.11 9.97 -8.15
N LYS A 56 -0.51 8.72 -8.41
CA LYS A 56 -1.35 7.94 -7.49
C LYS A 56 -0.66 7.70 -6.15
N LEU A 57 0.60 7.24 -6.17
CA LEU A 57 1.40 7.00 -4.97
C LEU A 57 1.60 8.28 -4.13
N ARG A 58 1.86 9.41 -4.78
CA ARG A 58 1.97 10.71 -4.09
C ARG A 58 0.65 11.13 -3.43
N ARG A 59 -0.48 10.94 -4.12
CA ARG A 59 -1.81 11.22 -3.54
C ARG A 59 -2.12 10.30 -2.36
N TRP A 60 -1.72 9.04 -2.42
CA TRP A 60 -1.89 8.11 -1.31
C TRP A 60 -1.04 8.52 -0.10
N ALA A 61 0.21 8.96 -0.31
CA ALA A 61 1.05 9.48 0.76
C ALA A 61 0.43 10.71 1.45
N GLN A 62 -0.16 11.63 0.68
CA GLN A 62 -0.90 12.79 1.22
C GLN A 62 -2.15 12.38 2.01
N LYS A 63 -2.86 11.34 1.58
CA LYS A 63 -4.01 10.82 2.33
C LYS A 63 -3.60 10.20 3.66
N VAL A 64 -2.50 9.43 3.68
CA VAL A 64 -1.92 8.86 4.91
C VAL A 64 -1.52 9.97 5.89
N GLU A 65 -0.95 11.07 5.40
CA GLU A 65 -0.63 12.25 6.21
C GLU A 65 -1.88 12.90 6.83
N ASN A 66 -3.02 12.87 6.14
CA ASN A 66 -4.31 13.32 6.66
C ASN A 66 -5.06 12.23 7.44
N ASN A 67 -4.39 11.12 7.80
CA ASN A 67 -4.96 9.98 8.52
C ASN A 67 -6.16 9.34 7.81
N ALA A 68 -6.18 9.39 6.47
CA ALA A 68 -7.19 8.79 5.61
C ALA A 68 -6.63 7.57 4.89
N PHE A 69 -7.27 6.41 5.08
CA PHE A 69 -6.82 5.12 4.55
C PHE A 69 -7.80 4.51 3.54
N ASP A 70 -8.82 5.26 3.10
CA ASP A 70 -9.86 4.84 2.15
C ASP A 70 -9.32 4.36 0.79
N VAL A 71 -8.07 4.68 0.46
CA VAL A 71 -7.38 4.20 -0.75
C VAL A 71 -6.78 2.80 -0.64
N PHE A 72 -6.79 2.23 0.56
CA PHE A 72 -6.28 0.90 0.88
C PHE A 72 -7.46 0.05 1.38
N PRO A 73 -8.21 -0.63 0.49
CA PRO A 73 -9.46 -1.29 0.87
C PRO A 73 -9.31 -2.31 2.01
N VAL A 74 -8.27 -3.15 1.96
CA VAL A 74 -8.05 -4.19 2.98
C VAL A 74 -7.68 -3.54 4.32
N LEU A 75 -6.80 -2.55 4.30
CA LEU A 75 -6.45 -1.80 5.50
C LEU A 75 -7.65 -1.02 6.06
N HIS A 76 -8.39 -0.33 5.21
CA HIS A 76 -9.55 0.48 5.61
C HIS A 76 -10.62 -0.38 6.28
N ASP A 77 -11.02 -1.48 5.65
CA ASP A 77 -11.97 -2.43 6.22
C ASP A 77 -11.45 -3.00 7.55
N PHE A 78 -10.15 -3.29 7.65
CA PHE A 78 -9.55 -3.78 8.90
C PHE A 78 -9.64 -2.75 10.03
N LEU A 79 -9.35 -1.47 9.75
CA LEU A 79 -9.43 -0.40 10.74
C LEU A 79 -10.86 -0.17 11.20
N GLU A 80 -11.83 -0.14 10.26
CA GLU A 80 -13.25 0.06 10.59
C GLU A 80 -13.84 -1.12 11.35
N THR A 81 -13.63 -2.35 10.86
CA THR A 81 -14.22 -3.57 11.43
C THR A 81 -13.73 -3.83 12.86
N ASN A 82 -12.47 -3.53 13.15
CA ASN A 82 -11.88 -3.75 14.46
C ASN A 82 -11.92 -2.50 15.35
N GLU A 83 -12.44 -1.36 14.86
CA GLU A 83 -12.45 -0.07 15.54
C GLU A 83 -11.06 0.39 16.03
N VAL A 84 -10.01 0.03 15.27
CA VAL A 84 -8.62 0.34 15.60
C VAL A 84 -8.06 1.47 14.74
N LYS A 85 -7.07 2.19 15.27
CA LYS A 85 -6.36 3.25 14.54
C LYS A 85 -4.95 2.82 14.20
N ILE A 86 -4.40 3.35 13.11
CA ILE A 86 -2.96 3.26 12.84
C ILE A 86 -2.21 4.19 13.82
N ASP A 87 -1.11 3.70 14.36
CA ASP A 87 -0.17 4.49 15.13
C ASP A 87 0.65 5.41 14.22
N GLU A 88 1.03 6.58 14.73
CA GLU A 88 1.79 7.59 13.99
C GLU A 88 3.12 7.05 13.40
N PRO A 89 3.92 6.23 14.11
CA PRO A 89 5.12 5.60 13.51
C PRO A 89 4.82 4.70 12.31
N THR A 90 3.77 3.89 12.37
CA THR A 90 3.36 3.04 11.25
C THR A 90 2.80 3.88 10.09
N ALA A 91 2.02 4.94 10.36
CA ALA A 91 1.58 5.89 9.32
C ALA A 91 2.78 6.54 8.61
N ALA A 92 3.77 7.01 9.37
CA ALA A 92 5.00 7.60 8.83
C ALA A 92 5.75 6.58 7.95
N THR A 93 5.88 5.34 8.41
CA THR A 93 6.51 4.26 7.65
C THR A 93 5.79 4.01 6.32
N ILE A 94 4.46 4.00 6.32
CA ILE A 94 3.64 3.83 5.10
C ILE A 94 3.85 5.02 4.15
N LYS A 95 3.81 6.25 4.66
CA LYS A 95 4.04 7.47 3.86
C LYS A 95 5.41 7.46 3.20
N ASP A 96 6.45 7.12 3.96
CA ASP A 96 7.83 7.05 3.47
C ASP A 96 7.99 5.96 2.40
N HIS A 97 7.39 4.80 2.62
CA HIS A 97 7.40 3.72 1.63
C HIS A 97 6.73 4.13 0.32
N LEU A 98 5.56 4.77 0.35
CA LEU A 98 4.87 5.28 -0.84
C LEU A 98 5.72 6.33 -1.59
N SER A 99 6.37 7.21 -0.85
CA SER A 99 7.25 8.25 -1.41
C SER A 99 8.50 7.67 -2.05
N SER A 100 9.07 6.63 -1.43
CA SER A 100 10.21 5.87 -1.98
C SER A 100 9.81 5.14 -3.26
N LEU A 101 8.66 4.43 -3.27
CA LEU A 101 8.13 3.78 -4.47
C LEU A 101 7.92 4.77 -5.62
N ALA A 102 7.34 5.93 -5.33
CA ALA A 102 7.12 6.96 -6.35
C ALA A 102 8.44 7.52 -6.92
N SER A 103 9.48 7.61 -6.09
CA SER A 103 10.81 8.06 -6.51
C SER A 103 11.54 7.01 -7.35
N ASN A 104 11.37 5.72 -7.02
CA ASN A 104 12.02 4.62 -7.74
C ASN A 104 11.40 4.31 -9.10
N LEU A 105 10.15 4.76 -9.35
CA LEU A 105 9.49 4.63 -10.65
C LEU A 105 9.86 5.74 -11.65
N ARG A 106 10.53 6.79 -11.18
CA ARG A 106 10.98 7.93 -11.99
C ARG A 106 12.38 7.69 -12.53
#